data_AF-A0A843KHA4-F1
#
_entry.id   AF-A0A843KHA4-F1
#
_cell.length_a   1.000
_cell.length_b   1.000
_cell.length_c   1.000
_cell.angle_alpha   90.00
_cell.angle_beta   90.00
_cell.angle_gamma   90.00
#
_symmetry.space_group_name_H-M   'P 1'
#
loop_
_entity.id
_entity.type
_entity.pdbx_description
1 polymer ?
#
loop_
_entity_poly.entity_id
_entity_poly.type
_entity_poly.pdbx_seq_one_letter_code
_entity_poly.pdbx_strand_id
1 'polypeptide(L)'
;MRNLTDFALRLEYERVKDLGDKLVDIGGRLNWESFRPALEAMYKNNTECGGRPNLDVIVMFKSLFIQQLYSLSDEQLEREIADRISFRVFLGTTETVPDSTTIWKFRERLVENGVDREIWAEMQRQLDAMNLKVQKGVMQDATFITADPGHAKADT
;
A
#
# COMPACT_ATOMS: atom_id res chain seq x y z
N MET A 1 -17.67 9.72 -3.78
CA MET A 1 -18.33 8.39 -3.91
C MET A 1 -18.44 8.10 -5.39
N ARG A 2 -17.96 6.96 -5.90
CA ARG A 2 -17.90 6.72 -7.36
C ARG A 2 -19.03 5.81 -7.87
N ASN A 3 -19.59 4.90 -7.07
CA ASN A 3 -20.73 4.04 -7.45
C ASN A 3 -21.46 3.42 -6.21
N LEU A 4 -22.54 2.65 -6.43
CA LEU A 4 -23.30 1.96 -5.37
C LEU A 4 -22.48 0.83 -4.70
N THR A 5 -21.61 0.17 -5.45
CA THR A 5 -20.75 -0.91 -4.97
C THR A 5 -19.75 -0.41 -3.92
N ASP A 6 -19.14 0.76 -4.15
CA ASP A 6 -18.30 1.50 -3.21
C ASP A 6 -19.04 1.75 -1.90
N PHE A 7 -20.29 2.21 -2.00
CA PHE A 7 -21.10 2.56 -0.84
C PHE A 7 -21.44 1.31 -0.02
N ALA A 8 -21.94 0.25 -0.67
CA ALA A 8 -22.27 -1.00 0.00
C ALA A 8 -21.04 -1.64 0.65
N LEU A 9 -19.90 -1.65 -0.05
CA LEU A 9 -18.66 -2.21 0.46
C LEU A 9 -18.13 -1.44 1.68
N ARG A 10 -18.21 -0.11 1.67
CA ARG A 10 -17.86 0.72 2.84
C ARG A 10 -18.80 0.48 4.01
N LEU A 11 -20.09 0.35 3.75
CA LEU A 11 -21.07 0.06 4.80
C LEU A 11 -20.78 -1.28 5.47
N GLU A 12 -20.51 -2.32 4.69
CA GLU A 12 -20.13 -3.64 5.23
C GLU A 12 -18.80 -3.57 5.98
N TYR A 13 -17.84 -2.79 5.48
CA TYR A 13 -16.58 -2.59 6.18
C TYR A 13 -16.75 -1.92 7.55
N GLU A 14 -17.58 -0.87 7.66
CA GLU A 14 -17.83 -0.20 8.95
C GLU A 14 -18.39 -1.16 10.01
N ARG A 15 -19.09 -2.24 9.62
CA ARG A 15 -19.60 -3.25 10.55
C ARG A 15 -18.51 -4.15 11.13
N VAL A 16 -17.39 -4.30 10.41
CA VAL A 16 -16.29 -5.20 10.78
C VAL A 16 -15.02 -4.44 11.18
N LYS A 17 -14.99 -3.12 11.02
CA LYS A 17 -13.84 -2.25 11.31
C LYS A 17 -13.36 -2.38 12.76
N ASP A 18 -14.30 -2.49 13.70
CA ASP A 18 -13.99 -2.60 15.13
C ASP A 18 -13.40 -3.98 15.53
N LEU A 19 -13.32 -4.93 14.60
CA LEU A 19 -12.68 -6.23 14.81
C LEU A 19 -11.13 -6.16 14.76
N GLY A 20 -10.55 -4.97 14.53
CA GLY A 20 -9.12 -4.73 14.64
C GLY A 20 -8.35 -4.89 13.32
N ASP A 21 -8.77 -4.16 12.28
CA ASP A 21 -8.11 -4.17 10.98
C ASP A 21 -6.83 -3.33 10.95
N LYS A 22 -5.72 -3.97 11.32
CA LYS A 22 -4.38 -3.37 11.35
C LYS A 22 -3.94 -2.79 9.99
N LEU A 23 -4.42 -3.33 8.86
CA LEU A 23 -3.98 -2.89 7.53
C LEU A 23 -4.48 -1.47 7.25
N VAL A 24 -5.76 -1.22 7.48
CA VAL A 24 -6.36 0.11 7.27
C VAL A 24 -5.84 1.11 8.30
N ASP A 25 -5.56 0.68 9.52
CA ASP A 25 -4.94 1.54 10.54
C ASP A 25 -3.52 1.98 10.17
N ILE A 26 -2.67 1.07 9.69
CA ILE A 26 -1.31 1.38 9.24
C ILE A 26 -1.37 2.23 7.97
N GLY A 27 -2.22 1.85 7.00
CA GLY A 27 -2.36 2.56 5.75
C GLY A 27 -2.95 3.95 5.86
N GLY A 28 -3.84 4.16 6.82
CA GLY A 28 -4.45 5.47 7.07
C GLY A 28 -3.46 6.52 7.57
N ARG A 29 -2.30 6.09 8.09
CA ARG A 29 -1.25 7.00 8.57
C ARG A 29 -0.34 7.48 7.46
N LEU A 30 -0.16 6.69 6.40
CA LEU A 30 0.72 7.02 5.28
C LEU A 30 0.05 8.00 4.31
N ASN A 31 0.80 9.03 3.90
CA ASN A 31 0.41 9.90 2.80
C ASN A 31 0.79 9.22 1.48
N TRP A 32 -0.15 8.46 0.91
CA TRP A 32 0.06 7.74 -0.34
C TRP A 32 0.32 8.65 -1.55
N GLU A 33 -0.24 9.85 -1.56
CA GLU A 33 -0.14 10.76 -2.70
C GLU A 33 1.27 11.36 -2.85
N SER A 34 2.08 11.39 -1.79
CA SER A 34 3.47 11.85 -1.92
C SER A 34 4.37 10.89 -2.70
N PHE A 35 3.98 9.62 -2.84
CA PHE A 35 4.67 8.65 -3.69
C PHE A 35 4.32 8.81 -5.17
N ARG A 36 3.18 9.45 -5.49
CA ARG A 36 2.67 9.57 -6.86
C ARG A 36 3.70 10.17 -7.83
N PRO A 37 4.41 11.27 -7.52
CA PRO A 37 5.34 11.88 -8.48
C PRO A 37 6.46 10.92 -8.92
N ALA A 38 7.05 10.19 -7.97
CA ALA A 38 8.10 9.21 -8.25
C ALA A 38 7.54 8.01 -9.05
N LEU A 39 6.33 7.56 -8.70
CA LEU A 39 5.67 6.46 -9.38
C LEU A 39 5.24 6.81 -10.81
N GLU A 40 4.72 8.01 -11.03
CA GLU A 40 4.29 8.48 -12.34
C GLU A 40 5.49 8.77 -13.26
N ALA A 41 6.63 9.19 -12.70
CA ALA A 41 7.86 9.41 -13.46
C ALA A 41 8.40 8.15 -14.14
N MET A 42 8.03 6.95 -13.67
CA MET A 42 8.37 5.68 -14.34
C MET A 42 7.71 5.56 -15.73
N TYR A 43 6.61 6.25 -15.95
CA TYR A 43 5.86 6.20 -17.20
C TYR A 43 6.35 7.29 -18.14
N LYS A 44 7.18 6.90 -19.11
CA LYS A 44 7.59 7.77 -20.20
C LYS A 44 6.41 7.99 -21.15
N ASN A 45 5.63 9.06 -20.94
CA ASN A 45 4.52 9.48 -21.80
C ASN A 45 4.97 10.07 -23.16
N ASN A 46 6.07 9.61 -23.75
CA ASN A 46 6.69 10.24 -24.94
C ASN A 46 6.76 9.31 -26.17
N THR A 47 5.92 8.28 -26.27
CA THR A 47 5.84 7.44 -27.47
C THR A 47 4.40 7.27 -27.93
N GLU A 48 4.19 7.15 -29.25
CA GLU A 48 2.88 6.90 -29.89
C GLU A 48 2.17 5.64 -29.37
N CYS A 49 2.89 4.73 -28.70
CA CYS A 49 2.39 3.51 -28.05
C CYS A 49 2.50 3.53 -26.51
N GLY A 50 2.89 4.65 -25.89
CA GLY A 50 3.10 4.76 -24.44
C GLY A 50 1.80 5.03 -23.70
N GLY A 51 1.13 3.98 -23.23
CA GLY A 51 -0.09 4.09 -22.44
C GLY A 51 0.20 4.33 -20.95
N ARG A 52 -0.46 5.35 -20.36
CA ARG A 52 -0.67 5.43 -18.91
C ARG A 52 -1.18 4.07 -18.40
N PRO A 53 -0.76 3.59 -17.23
CA PRO A 53 -1.34 2.39 -16.63
C PRO A 53 -2.87 2.46 -16.65
N ASN A 54 -3.51 1.35 -17.01
CA ASN A 54 -4.96 1.23 -16.91
C ASN A 54 -5.45 1.39 -15.45
N LEU A 55 -4.54 1.22 -14.47
CA LEU A 55 -4.81 1.29 -13.03
C LEU A 55 -4.04 2.43 -12.38
N ASP A 56 -4.62 3.08 -11.38
CA ASP A 56 -3.94 4.13 -10.61
C ASP A 56 -2.63 3.59 -10.01
N VAL A 57 -1.54 4.32 -10.19
CA VAL A 57 -0.22 3.96 -9.65
C VAL A 57 -0.24 3.80 -8.13
N ILE A 58 -1.13 4.53 -7.44
CA ILE A 58 -1.30 4.40 -6.00
C ILE A 58 -1.99 3.09 -5.63
N VAL A 59 -2.96 2.63 -6.42
CA VAL A 59 -3.59 1.33 -6.22
C VAL A 59 -2.54 0.22 -6.38
N MET A 60 -1.73 0.30 -7.44
CA MET A 60 -0.66 -0.67 -7.67
C MET A 60 0.37 -0.69 -6.53
N PHE A 61 0.78 0.49 -6.06
CA PHE A 61 1.73 0.58 -4.96
C PHE A 61 1.16 0.05 -3.64
N LYS A 62 -0.11 0.36 -3.33
CA LYS A 62 -0.82 -0.22 -2.19
C LYS A 62 -0.95 -1.74 -2.29
N SER A 63 -1.14 -2.30 -3.48
CA SER A 63 -1.13 -3.76 -3.67
C SER A 63 0.22 -4.36 -3.28
N LEU A 64 1.35 -3.79 -3.74
CA LEU A 64 2.68 -4.24 -3.31
C LEU A 64 2.88 -4.11 -1.79
N PHE A 65 2.30 -3.08 -1.17
CA PHE A 65 2.34 -2.93 0.28
C PHE A 65 1.59 -4.07 1.00
N ILE A 66 0.38 -4.42 0.55
CA ILE A 66 -0.37 -5.58 1.08
C ILE A 66 0.44 -6.86 0.89
N GLN A 67 0.98 -7.06 -0.31
CA GLN A 67 1.78 -8.24 -0.64
C GLN A 67 2.93 -8.41 0.34
N GLN A 68 3.61 -7.32 0.66
CA GLN A 68 4.74 -7.32 1.56
C GLN A 68 4.33 -7.53 3.03
N LEU A 69 3.23 -6.91 3.47
CA LEU A 69 2.75 -7.03 4.85
C LEU A 69 2.27 -8.46 5.18
N TYR A 70 1.75 -9.17 4.19
CA TYR A 70 1.18 -10.51 4.36
C TYR A 70 2.01 -11.63 3.69
N SER A 71 3.20 -11.30 3.15
CA SER A 71 4.10 -12.23 2.46
C SER A 71 3.42 -13.06 1.37
N LEU A 72 2.63 -12.40 0.51
CA LEU A 72 1.82 -13.05 -0.53
C LEU A 72 2.57 -13.17 -1.87
N SER A 73 2.29 -14.22 -2.65
CA SER A 73 2.64 -14.25 -4.08
C SER A 73 1.73 -13.33 -4.90
N ASP A 74 2.08 -13.06 -6.16
CA ASP A 74 1.25 -12.23 -7.06
C ASP A 74 -0.15 -12.82 -7.27
N GLU A 75 -0.25 -14.14 -7.43
CA GLU A 75 -1.52 -14.87 -7.57
C GLU A 75 -2.30 -14.95 -6.25
N GLN A 76 -1.61 -15.02 -5.11
CA GLN A 76 -2.28 -14.96 -3.81
C GLN A 76 -2.83 -13.57 -3.56
N LEU A 77 -2.06 -12.52 -3.86
CA LEU A 77 -2.50 -11.14 -3.71
C LEU A 77 -3.76 -10.85 -4.53
N GLU A 78 -3.80 -11.27 -5.79
CA GLU A 78 -4.98 -11.13 -6.66
C GLU A 78 -6.22 -11.79 -6.03
N ARG A 79 -6.09 -13.05 -5.57
CA ARG A 79 -7.18 -13.79 -4.92
C ARG A 79 -7.62 -13.16 -3.60
N GLU A 80 -6.68 -12.77 -2.75
CA GLU A 80 -6.96 -12.17 -1.44
C GLU A 80 -7.61 -10.80 -1.57
N ILE A 81 -7.22 -9.99 -2.57
CA ILE A 81 -7.91 -8.71 -2.84
C ILE A 81 -9.36 -8.96 -3.30
N ALA A 82 -9.60 -10.01 -4.10
CA ALA A 82 -10.95 -10.35 -4.53
C ALA A 82 -11.85 -10.80 -3.37
N ASP A 83 -11.29 -11.55 -2.40
CA ASP A 83 -12.03 -12.15 -1.29
C ASP A 83 -12.20 -11.20 -0.09
N ARG A 84 -11.17 -10.41 0.26
CA ARG A 84 -11.13 -9.66 1.50
C ARG A 84 -11.60 -8.21 1.32
N ILE A 85 -12.70 -7.88 1.98
CA ILE A 85 -13.27 -6.52 2.00
C ILE A 85 -12.26 -5.48 2.51
N SER A 86 -11.49 -5.80 3.56
CA SER A 86 -10.48 -4.89 4.11
C SER A 86 -9.43 -4.48 3.08
N PHE A 87 -9.02 -5.41 2.21
CA PHE A 87 -8.02 -5.14 1.16
C PHE A 87 -8.61 -4.21 0.10
N ARG A 88 -9.85 -4.44 -0.33
CA ARG A 88 -10.56 -3.57 -1.29
C ARG A 88 -10.76 -2.16 -0.72
N VAL A 89 -11.12 -2.05 0.55
CA VAL A 89 -11.23 -0.75 1.25
C VAL A 89 -9.88 -0.04 1.29
N PHE A 90 -8.82 -0.74 1.68
CA PHE A 90 -7.47 -0.17 1.76
C PHE A 90 -6.99 0.35 0.40
N LEU A 91 -7.20 -0.43 -0.67
CA LEU A 91 -6.85 -0.01 -2.04
C LEU A 91 -7.68 1.20 -2.50
N GLY A 92 -8.89 1.37 -1.96
CA GLY A 92 -9.79 2.47 -2.35
C GLY A 92 -10.40 2.27 -3.74
N THR A 93 -10.38 1.04 -4.26
CA THR A 93 -11.04 0.62 -5.50
C THR A 93 -11.94 -0.57 -5.21
N THR A 94 -13.16 -0.55 -5.72
CA THR A 94 -14.11 -1.66 -5.54
C THR A 94 -14.33 -2.48 -6.79
N GLU A 95 -14.11 -1.92 -7.97
CA GLU A 95 -14.40 -2.59 -9.24
C GLU A 95 -13.17 -3.25 -9.86
N THR A 96 -11.97 -2.84 -9.45
CA THR A 96 -10.75 -3.24 -10.15
C THR A 96 -9.76 -3.92 -9.22
N VAL A 97 -9.62 -5.23 -9.41
CA VAL A 97 -8.59 -6.04 -8.79
C VAL A 97 -7.41 -6.09 -9.78
N PRO A 98 -6.22 -5.64 -9.39
CA PRO A 98 -5.04 -5.81 -10.23
C PRO A 98 -4.75 -7.30 -10.42
N ASP A 99 -4.65 -7.73 -11.67
CA ASP A 99 -4.20 -9.08 -11.98
C ASP A 99 -2.72 -9.26 -11.62
N SER A 100 -2.35 -10.50 -11.31
CA SER A 100 -0.99 -10.93 -10.95
C SER A 100 0.07 -10.50 -11.97
N THR A 101 -0.24 -10.51 -13.27
CA THR A 101 0.70 -10.11 -14.32
C THR A 101 0.94 -8.59 -14.32
N THR A 102 -0.10 -7.81 -14.06
CA THR A 102 -0.04 -6.35 -13.94
C THR A 102 0.72 -5.94 -12.69
N ILE A 103 0.56 -6.66 -11.57
CA ILE A 103 1.36 -6.50 -10.35
C ILE A 103 2.84 -6.77 -10.65
N TRP A 104 3.13 -7.89 -11.31
CA TRP A 104 4.50 -8.26 -11.67
C TRP A 104 5.19 -7.21 -12.56
N LYS A 105 4.53 -6.76 -13.64
CA LYS A 105 5.05 -5.71 -14.54
C LYS A 105 5.29 -4.38 -13.83
N PHE A 106 4.46 -4.05 -12.85
CA PHE A 106 4.64 -2.83 -12.06
C PHE A 106 5.89 -2.92 -11.18
N ARG A 107 6.12 -4.08 -10.54
CA ARG A 107 7.33 -4.35 -9.77
C ARG A 107 8.58 -4.30 -10.63
N GLU A 108 8.55 -4.92 -11.81
CA GLU A 108 9.68 -4.89 -12.75
C GLU A 108 10.06 -3.45 -13.11
N ARG A 109 9.07 -2.60 -13.45
CA ARG A 109 9.29 -1.18 -13.76
C ARG A 109 9.90 -0.38 -12.60
N LEU A 110 9.49 -0.65 -11.37
CA LEU A 110 10.07 0.00 -10.19
C LEU A 110 11.58 -0.25 -10.09
N VAL A 111 11.99 -1.50 -10.31
CA VAL A 111 13.39 -1.91 -10.26
C VAL A 111 14.18 -1.34 -11.44
N GLU A 112 13.63 -1.41 -12.64
CA GLU A 112 14.29 -0.90 -13.86
C GLU A 112 14.54 0.61 -13.81
N ASN A 113 13.63 1.38 -13.20
CA ASN A 113 13.75 2.83 -13.09
C ASN A 113 14.45 3.29 -11.80
N GLY A 114 14.84 2.37 -10.91
CA GLY A 114 15.51 2.69 -9.63
C GLY A 114 14.64 3.50 -8.64
N VAL A 115 13.32 3.46 -8.82
CA VAL A 115 12.34 4.21 -8.03
C VAL A 115 12.08 3.55 -6.67
N ASP A 116 12.47 2.28 -6.52
CA ASP A 116 12.46 1.53 -5.27
C ASP A 116 13.15 2.30 -4.12
N ARG A 117 14.29 2.93 -4.41
CA ARG A 117 15.07 3.69 -3.42
C ARG A 117 14.38 4.98 -2.99
N GLU A 118 13.77 5.69 -3.94
CA GLU A 118 13.06 6.94 -3.68
C GLU A 118 11.81 6.69 -2.83
N ILE A 119 11.06 5.64 -3.18
CA ILE A 119 9.90 5.19 -2.40
C ILE A 119 10.32 4.80 -0.99
N TRP A 120 11.42 4.04 -0.84
CA TRP A 120 11.90 3.66 0.48
C TRP A 120 12.27 4.88 1.33
N ALA A 121 12.99 5.85 0.74
CA ALA A 121 13.35 7.08 1.42
C ALA A 121 12.11 7.92 1.83
N GLU A 122 11.12 8.01 0.95
CA GLU A 122 9.83 8.67 1.21
C GLU A 122 9.09 7.99 2.38
N MET A 123 8.98 6.65 2.33
CA MET A 123 8.31 5.87 3.37
C MET A 123 9.01 6.04 4.72
N GLN A 124 10.35 5.94 4.75
CA GLN A 124 11.13 6.16 5.96
C GLN A 124 10.92 7.57 6.52
N ARG A 125 10.91 8.60 5.67
CA ARG A 125 10.66 9.99 6.10
C ARG A 125 9.30 10.14 6.77
N GLN A 126 8.25 9.50 6.23
CA GLN A 126 6.92 9.53 6.82
C GLN A 126 6.88 8.80 8.17
N LEU A 127 7.51 7.63 8.27
CA LEU A 127 7.58 6.85 9.50
C LEU A 127 8.34 7.59 10.61
N ASP A 128 9.48 8.19 10.27
CA ASP A 128 10.28 9.01 11.18
C ASP A 128 9.47 10.21 11.68
N ALA A 129 8.70 10.88 10.81
CA ALA A 129 7.83 11.99 11.18
C ALA A 129 6.68 11.59 12.12
N MET A 130 6.27 10.31 12.10
CA MET A 130 5.26 9.75 13.01
C MET A 130 5.86 9.24 14.33
N ASN A 131 7.17 9.41 14.54
CA ASN A 131 7.91 8.87 15.68
C ASN A 131 7.79 7.33 15.79
N LEU A 132 7.49 6.66 14.67
CA LEU A 132 7.40 5.21 14.56
C LEU A 132 8.76 4.69 14.07
N LYS A 133 9.58 4.19 14.99
CA LYS A 133 10.88 3.60 14.63
C LYS A 133 10.68 2.21 14.01
N VAL A 134 10.81 2.11 12.69
CA VAL A 134 10.92 0.82 12.00
C VAL A 134 12.34 0.27 12.21
N GLN A 135 12.45 -0.87 12.90
CA GLN A 135 13.72 -1.60 12.95
C GLN A 135 13.99 -2.26 11.61
N LYS A 136 15.23 -2.10 11.15
CA LYS A 136 15.72 -2.41 9.82
C LYS A 136 15.60 -3.91 9.49
N GLY A 137 14.68 -4.26 8.60
CA GLY A 137 14.70 -5.45 7.75
C GLY A 137 14.57 -4.97 6.30
N VAL A 138 15.24 -5.65 5.36
CA VAL A 138 15.03 -5.45 3.90
C VAL A 138 13.51 -5.50 3.64
N MET A 139 12.99 -4.78 2.64
CA MET A 139 11.55 -4.65 2.34
C MET A 139 10.73 -5.92 2.63
N GLN A 140 11.30 -7.11 2.36
CA GLN A 140 10.78 -8.44 2.67
C GLN A 140 10.39 -8.77 4.12
N ASP A 141 10.92 -8.10 5.15
CA ASP A 141 10.76 -8.49 6.57
C ASP A 141 10.36 -7.32 7.50
N ALA A 142 9.84 -6.21 6.97
CA ALA A 142 9.41 -5.09 7.81
C ALA A 142 8.17 -5.46 8.64
N THR A 143 8.38 -5.85 9.89
CA THR A 143 7.31 -5.96 10.89
C THR A 143 7.01 -4.56 11.43
N PHE A 144 5.78 -4.06 11.25
CA PHE A 144 5.31 -2.84 11.91
C PHE A 144 5.16 -3.12 13.41
N ILE A 145 6.23 -2.89 14.17
CA ILE A 145 6.17 -2.94 15.63
C ILE A 145 5.73 -1.56 16.10
N THR A 146 4.52 -1.48 16.68
CA THR A 146 4.12 -0.34 17.50
C THR A 146 5.13 -0.20 18.62
N ALA A 147 5.83 0.94 18.68
CA ALA A 147 6.66 1.26 19.83
C ALA A 147 5.76 1.23 21.07
N ASP A 148 6.09 0.35 22.01
CA ASP A 148 5.50 0.31 23.34
C ASP A 148 5.64 1.74 23.94
N PRO A 149 4.55 2.38 24.45
CA PRO A 149 4.67 3.64 25.13
C PRO A 149 5.48 3.37 26.40
N GLY A 150 6.79 3.60 26.31
CA GLY A 150 7.73 3.31 27.37
C GLY A 150 7.20 3.86 28.69
N HIS A 151 7.03 2.95 29.65
CA HIS A 151 6.72 3.27 31.04
C HIS A 151 7.53 4.50 31.47
N ALA A 152 6.80 5.56 31.84
CA ALA A 152 7.38 6.71 32.50
C ALA A 152 8.23 6.20 33.67
N LYS A 153 9.49 6.62 33.71
CA LYS A 153 10.31 6.43 34.92
C LYS A 153 9.62 7.17 36.04
N ALA A 154 9.21 6.45 37.08
CA ALA A 154 8.88 7.07 38.35
C ALA A 154 10.19 7.61 38.94
N ASP A 155 10.31 8.92 38.99
CA ASP A 155 11.24 9.60 39.88
C ASP A 155 10.79 9.33 41.32
N THR A 156 11.62 8.63 42.10
CA THR A 156 12.00 8.87 43.52
C THR A 156 12.67 7.61 44.07
#